data_AF-A0A8H7HTZ8-F1
#
_entry.id   AF-A0A8H7HTZ8-F1
#
_cell.length_a   1.000
_cell.length_b   1.000
_cell.length_c   1.000
_cell.angle_alpha   90.00
_cell.angle_beta   90.00
_cell.angle_gamma   90.00
#
_symmetry.space_group_name_H-M   'P 1'
#
loop_
_entity.id
_entity.type
_entity.pdbx_description
1 polymer ?
#
loop_
_entity_poly.entity_id
_entity_poly.type
_entity_poly.pdbx_seq_one_letter_code
_entity_poly.pdbx_strand_id
1 'polypeptide(L)'
;MADCETDQCPPAPVYHAPAEVHISTAATTTTTRTATNILDPTTFIAPRSGPAPSVVIEFCDRYACSADGMFFSPSHLIIATECPDNRLVGISFGCDNRVGPVSMRDNRTTLSRLHRATWTQTELFLTFPPPALSSITLVPLNSTETGGRFRVWLLPIDSDDPKLVWDRKTEGGFPELKVLKQRIRDVIQPGTSLGHSDAKPTA
;
A
#
# COMPACT_ATOMS: atom_id res chain seq x y z
N MET A 1 -29.81 9.01 29.82
CA MET A 1 -30.53 8.26 28.79
C MET A 1 -31.78 9.06 28.51
N ALA A 2 -31.85 9.72 27.36
CA ALA A 2 -33.00 10.52 26.95
C ALA A 2 -33.76 9.72 25.89
N ASP A 3 -35.07 9.64 26.07
CA ASP A 3 -36.02 8.79 25.38
C ASP A 3 -36.16 9.14 23.88
N CYS A 4 -36.08 8.14 23.01
CA CYS A 4 -36.27 8.25 21.56
C CYS A 4 -37.74 8.02 21.17
N GLU A 5 -38.68 8.79 21.72
CA GLU A 5 -40.12 8.57 21.45
C GLU A 5 -40.86 9.74 20.77
N THR A 6 -40.14 10.72 20.24
CA THR A 6 -40.72 11.70 19.32
C THR A 6 -39.81 11.91 18.10
N ASP A 7 -40.36 11.57 16.94
CA ASP A 7 -39.73 11.57 15.61
C ASP A 7 -39.51 13.00 15.06
N GLN A 8 -39.10 13.92 15.92
CA GLN A 8 -38.93 15.34 15.61
C GLN A 8 -37.46 15.70 15.70
N CYS A 9 -36.72 15.43 14.62
CA CYS A 9 -35.43 16.06 14.42
C CYS A 9 -35.64 17.58 14.21
N PRO A 10 -34.94 18.45 14.95
CA PRO A 10 -35.00 19.88 14.70
C PRO A 10 -34.47 20.19 13.29
N PRO A 11 -35.07 21.14 12.55
CA PRO A 11 -34.65 21.46 11.20
C PRO A 11 -33.21 21.98 11.19
N ALA A 12 -32.44 21.58 10.18
CA ALA A 12 -31.07 22.04 9.99
C ALA A 12 -31.03 23.57 9.87
N PRO A 13 -30.03 24.25 10.46
CA PRO A 13 -29.92 25.70 10.37
C PRO A 13 -29.66 26.12 8.92
N VAL A 14 -30.45 27.07 8.42
CA VAL A 14 -30.27 27.69 7.11
C VAL A 14 -29.12 28.69 7.19
N TYR A 15 -28.01 28.39 6.54
CA TYR A 15 -26.91 29.35 6.36
C TYR A 15 -27.18 30.23 5.14
N HIS A 16 -27.31 31.54 5.34
CA HIS A 16 -27.32 32.52 4.25
C HIS A 16 -25.89 32.81 3.80
N ALA A 17 -25.64 32.71 2.48
CA ALA A 17 -24.36 33.09 1.88
C ALA A 17 -24.12 34.61 2.05
N PRO A 18 -22.90 35.07 2.40
CA PRO A 18 -22.60 36.50 2.49
C PRO A 18 -22.61 37.15 1.10
N ALA A 19 -23.12 38.38 1.04
CA ALA A 19 -23.28 39.18 -0.17
C ALA A 19 -21.94 39.51 -0.86
N GLU A 20 -21.97 39.55 -2.19
CA GLU A 20 -20.83 39.96 -3.03
C GLU A 20 -20.45 41.43 -2.77
N VAL A 21 -19.19 41.66 -2.40
CA VAL A 21 -18.62 43.00 -2.24
C VAL A 21 -18.11 43.46 -3.61
N HIS A 22 -18.81 44.40 -4.23
CA HIS A 22 -18.31 45.14 -5.38
C HIS A 22 -17.21 46.11 -4.94
N ILE A 23 -15.96 45.85 -5.35
CA ILE A 23 -14.84 46.77 -5.14
C ILE A 23 -14.69 47.64 -6.39
N SER A 24 -14.84 48.96 -6.19
CA SER A 24 -14.74 49.98 -7.23
C SER A 24 -13.28 50.29 -7.59
N THR A 25 -13.02 50.42 -8.89
CA THR A 25 -11.73 50.76 -9.51
C THR A 25 -11.21 52.13 -9.09
N ALA A 26 -9.94 52.20 -8.65
CA ALA A 26 -9.14 53.42 -8.70
C ALA A 26 -7.73 53.07 -9.19
N ALA A 27 -7.32 53.72 -10.27
CA ALA A 27 -5.98 53.59 -10.85
C ALA A 27 -4.94 54.27 -9.95
N THR A 28 -3.84 53.59 -9.67
CA THR A 28 -2.61 54.21 -9.18
C THR A 28 -1.42 53.48 -9.81
N THR A 29 -0.73 54.19 -10.69
CA THR A 29 0.53 53.78 -11.29
C THR A 29 1.59 53.73 -10.20
N THR A 30 2.08 52.54 -9.85
CA THR A 30 3.28 52.36 -9.03
C THR A 30 4.12 51.25 -9.63
N THR A 31 5.35 51.64 -9.98
CA THR A 31 6.46 50.85 -10.54
C THR A 31 6.43 49.39 -10.13
N THR A 32 5.98 48.53 -11.05
CA THR A 32 5.82 47.10 -10.85
C THR A 32 7.19 46.41 -11.00
N ARG A 33 7.88 46.16 -9.88
CA ARG A 33 8.68 44.92 -9.81
C ARG A 33 7.65 43.81 -9.98
N THR A 34 7.61 43.15 -11.13
CA THR A 34 6.78 41.96 -11.36
C THR A 34 7.24 40.89 -10.38
N ALA A 35 6.68 40.93 -9.17
CA ALA A 35 6.72 39.82 -8.25
C ALA A 35 5.89 38.74 -8.93
N THR A 36 6.57 37.80 -9.59
CA THR A 36 5.94 36.59 -10.08
C THR A 36 5.17 36.02 -8.90
N ASN A 37 3.85 35.96 -9.01
CA ASN A 37 3.02 35.44 -7.94
C ASN A 37 3.39 33.96 -7.77
N ILE A 38 4.13 33.63 -6.70
CA ILE A 38 4.70 32.29 -6.45
C ILE A 38 3.59 31.23 -6.30
N LEU A 39 2.36 31.67 -6.01
CA LEU A 39 1.19 30.81 -5.86
C LEU A 39 0.27 30.86 -7.10
N ASP A 40 0.75 31.37 -8.24
CA ASP A 40 -0.01 31.39 -9.48
C ASP A 40 -0.24 29.94 -9.99
N PRO A 41 -1.51 29.47 -10.04
CA PRO A 41 -1.81 28.10 -10.42
C PRO A 41 -1.45 27.78 -11.87
N THR A 42 -1.32 28.79 -12.73
CA THR A 42 -0.96 28.61 -14.14
C THR A 42 0.51 28.24 -14.34
N THR A 43 1.34 28.42 -13.30
CA THR A 43 2.76 28.03 -13.31
C THR A 43 2.99 26.57 -12.90
N PHE A 44 1.99 25.87 -12.35
CA PHE A 44 2.10 24.45 -12.00
C PHE A 44 1.96 23.57 -13.24
N ILE A 45 3.06 23.37 -13.95
CA ILE A 45 3.14 22.39 -15.04
C ILE A 45 3.37 21.00 -14.42
N ALA A 46 2.46 20.06 -14.65
CA ALA A 46 2.63 18.69 -14.19
C ALA A 46 3.90 18.06 -14.79
N PRO A 47 4.70 17.33 -13.99
CA PRO A 47 5.88 16.66 -14.50
C PRO A 47 5.48 15.63 -15.55
N ARG A 48 6.16 15.65 -16.71
CA ARG A 48 5.97 14.63 -17.75
C ARG A 48 6.79 13.40 -17.37
N SER A 49 6.14 12.27 -17.17
CA SER A 49 6.82 10.98 -16.99
C SER A 49 7.39 10.52 -18.34
N GLY A 50 8.73 10.45 -18.45
CA GLY A 50 9.41 9.83 -19.60
C GLY A 50 9.42 8.29 -19.50
N PRO A 51 9.90 7.59 -20.55
CA PRO A 51 10.08 6.14 -20.52
C PRO A 51 11.18 5.80 -19.52
N ALA A 52 10.80 5.19 -18.40
CA ALA A 52 11.74 4.77 -17.36
C ALA A 52 11.14 3.58 -16.59
N PRO A 53 11.99 2.71 -16.01
CA PRO A 53 11.53 1.48 -15.40
C PRO A 53 10.69 1.81 -14.17
N SER A 54 9.72 0.97 -13.86
CA SER A 54 8.87 1.13 -12.69
C SER A 54 8.76 -0.17 -11.90
N VAL A 55 8.44 -0.05 -10.62
CA VAL A 55 8.24 -1.19 -9.72
C VAL A 55 6.81 -1.20 -9.22
N VAL A 56 6.20 -2.37 -9.12
CA VAL A 56 4.88 -2.56 -8.48
C VAL A 56 5.03 -3.49 -7.30
N ILE A 57 4.60 -3.04 -6.12
CA ILE A 57 4.59 -3.84 -4.90
C ILE A 57 3.13 -4.19 -4.58
N GLU A 58 2.76 -5.44 -4.82
CA GLU A 58 1.46 -5.97 -4.44
C GLU A 58 1.53 -6.52 -3.02
N PHE A 59 0.60 -6.12 -2.16
CA PHE A 59 0.50 -6.68 -0.83
C PHE A 59 -0.95 -6.83 -0.39
N CYS A 60 -1.26 -7.88 0.36
CA CYS A 60 -2.55 -8.06 0.99
C CYS A 60 -2.36 -8.08 2.50
N ASP A 61 -3.03 -7.20 3.24
CA ASP A 61 -2.93 -7.15 4.71
C ASP A 61 -3.71 -8.27 5.41
N ARG A 62 -4.66 -8.92 4.72
CA ARG A 62 -5.30 -10.14 5.23
C ARG A 62 -4.31 -11.29 5.34
N TYR A 63 -4.47 -12.13 6.34
CA TYR A 63 -3.76 -13.42 6.38
C TYR A 63 -4.34 -14.37 5.32
N ALA A 64 -3.50 -15.22 4.74
CA ALA A 64 -3.97 -16.38 3.98
C ALA A 64 -4.49 -17.40 4.99
N CYS A 65 -5.80 -17.48 5.16
CA CYS A 65 -6.41 -18.69 5.69
C CYS A 65 -6.70 -19.59 4.47
N SER A 66 -5.92 -20.66 4.30
CA SER A 66 -6.39 -21.77 3.47
C SER A 66 -7.51 -22.47 4.25
N ALA A 67 -8.62 -22.77 3.58
CA ALA A 67 -9.80 -23.39 4.18
C ALA A 67 -9.74 -24.92 4.10
N ASP A 68 -8.55 -25.52 4.06
CA ASP A 68 -8.37 -26.93 3.67
C ASP A 68 -8.40 -27.92 4.86
N GLY A 69 -9.09 -27.61 5.95
CA GLY A 69 -9.12 -28.50 7.13
C GLY A 69 -10.36 -28.33 8.01
N MET A 70 -11.53 -28.77 7.55
CA MET A 70 -12.70 -28.92 8.43
C MET A 70 -12.63 -30.28 9.15
N PHE A 71 -11.99 -30.33 10.32
CA PHE A 71 -11.99 -31.54 11.16
C PHE A 71 -13.30 -31.61 11.97
N PHE A 72 -14.21 -32.50 11.58
CA PHE A 72 -15.40 -32.83 12.38
C PHE A 72 -15.03 -33.84 13.48
N SER A 73 -15.03 -33.40 14.74
CA SER A 73 -15.03 -34.31 15.89
C SER A 73 -16.46 -34.78 16.17
N PRO A 74 -16.71 -36.08 16.39
CA PRO A 74 -18.06 -36.64 16.52
C PRO A 74 -18.80 -36.25 17.81
N SER A 75 -18.15 -35.50 18.72
CA SER A 75 -18.74 -35.13 20.02
C SER A 75 -18.85 -33.63 20.25
N HIS A 76 -18.14 -32.80 19.47
CA HIS A 76 -18.18 -31.33 19.53
C HIS A 76 -17.80 -30.74 18.15
N LEU A 77 -18.58 -29.77 17.65
CA LEU A 77 -18.22 -29.03 16.43
C LEU A 77 -17.08 -28.04 16.75
N ILE A 78 -15.84 -28.48 16.59
CA ILE A 78 -14.66 -27.63 16.66
C ILE A 78 -14.24 -27.28 15.23
N ILE A 79 -14.38 -26.02 14.84
CA ILE A 79 -13.79 -25.55 13.58
C ILE A 79 -12.36 -25.10 13.91
N ALA A 80 -11.39 -25.97 13.65
CA ALA A 80 -9.97 -25.60 13.65
C ALA A 80 -9.62 -25.10 12.24
N THR A 81 -9.30 -23.81 12.11
CA THR A 81 -8.68 -23.30 10.88
C THR A 81 -7.19 -23.59 10.97
N GLU A 82 -6.75 -24.65 10.30
CA GLU A 82 -5.34 -24.95 10.14
C GLU A 82 -4.75 -24.07 9.05
N CYS A 83 -3.73 -23.29 9.42
CA CYS A 83 -2.87 -22.62 8.45
C CYS A 83 -1.87 -23.66 7.91
N PRO A 84 -1.44 -23.60 6.63
CA PRO A 84 -0.54 -24.58 6.00
C PRO A 84 0.84 -24.73 6.68
N ASP A 85 1.15 -23.94 7.70
CA ASP A 85 2.31 -24.07 8.59
C ASP A 85 2.00 -24.87 9.88
N ASN A 86 0.89 -25.62 9.91
CA ASN A 86 0.49 -26.53 10.98
C ASN A 86 0.30 -25.86 12.36
N ARG A 87 -0.03 -24.56 12.36
CA ARG A 87 -0.17 -23.76 13.58
C ARG A 87 -1.62 -23.36 13.79
N LEU A 88 -2.22 -23.79 14.91
CA LEU A 88 -3.59 -23.46 15.30
C LEU A 88 -3.78 -21.93 15.36
N VAL A 89 -4.69 -21.40 14.53
CA VAL A 89 -5.01 -19.96 14.47
C VAL A 89 -6.27 -19.63 15.28
N GLY A 90 -7.06 -20.64 15.67
CA GLY A 90 -8.16 -20.48 16.63
C GLY A 90 -8.92 -21.77 16.89
N ILE A 91 -9.59 -21.82 18.05
CA ILE A 91 -10.57 -22.84 18.41
C ILE A 91 -11.90 -22.10 18.57
N SER A 92 -12.83 -22.28 17.63
CA SER A 92 -14.21 -21.79 17.79
C SER A 92 -15.06 -22.87 18.45
N PHE A 93 -15.63 -22.56 19.62
CA PHE A 93 -16.68 -23.37 20.25
C PHE A 93 -18.03 -22.93 19.67
N GLY A 94 -18.61 -23.76 18.81
CA GLY A 94 -19.90 -23.48 18.19
C GLY A 94 -21.07 -23.70 19.15
N CYS A 95 -21.64 -22.61 19.68
CA CYS A 95 -23.00 -22.56 20.25
C CYS A 95 -23.70 -21.23 19.90
N ASP A 96 -23.74 -20.83 18.62
CA ASP A 96 -24.87 -20.05 18.07
C ASP A 96 -24.81 -20.06 16.54
N ASN A 97 -25.96 -20.27 15.89
CA ASN A 97 -26.11 -20.56 14.47
C ASN A 97 -26.13 -19.29 13.59
N ARG A 98 -25.36 -18.25 13.96
CA ARG A 98 -25.23 -17.01 13.18
C ARG A 98 -23.84 -16.93 12.56
N VAL A 99 -23.72 -17.46 11.35
CA VAL A 99 -22.54 -17.29 10.50
C VAL A 99 -22.53 -15.86 9.94
N GLY A 100 -22.29 -14.87 10.79
CA GLY A 100 -21.82 -13.55 10.36
C GLY A 100 -20.32 -13.62 10.07
N PRO A 101 -19.76 -12.77 9.19
CA PRO A 101 -18.32 -12.75 8.97
C PRO A 101 -17.64 -12.31 10.27
N VAL A 102 -17.14 -13.28 11.03
CA VAL A 102 -16.26 -13.01 12.17
C VAL A 102 -14.99 -12.42 11.58
N SER A 103 -14.90 -11.09 11.62
CA SER A 103 -13.65 -10.37 11.39
C SER A 103 -12.73 -10.73 12.55
N MET A 104 -12.06 -11.87 12.40
CA MET A 104 -11.07 -12.36 13.33
C MET A 104 -9.89 -11.38 13.30
N ARG A 105 -9.96 -10.38 14.18
CA ARG A 105 -8.81 -9.55 14.52
C ARG A 105 -7.85 -10.44 15.32
N ASP A 106 -7.03 -11.21 14.60
CA ASP A 106 -5.87 -11.86 15.19
C ASP A 106 -4.95 -10.73 15.70
N ASN A 107 -4.81 -10.67 17.02
CA ASN A 107 -4.05 -9.68 17.78
C ASN A 107 -2.55 -9.99 17.82
N ARG A 108 -2.06 -10.89 16.95
CA ARG A 108 -0.63 -11.06 16.73
C ARG A 108 -0.06 -9.87 15.97
N THR A 109 0.83 -9.16 16.66
CA THR A 109 1.70 -8.05 16.27
C THR A 109 2.59 -8.35 15.06
N THR A 110 2.00 -8.62 13.90
CA THR A 110 2.73 -8.56 12.64
C THR A 110 2.63 -7.14 12.11
N LEU A 111 3.75 -6.46 11.96
CA LEU A 111 3.83 -5.21 11.20
C LEU A 111 2.99 -5.34 9.92
N SER A 112 2.05 -4.41 9.71
CA SER A 112 1.22 -4.39 8.51
C SER A 112 2.14 -4.46 7.27
N ARG A 113 1.76 -5.29 6.29
CA ARG A 113 2.55 -5.46 5.07
C ARG A 113 2.62 -4.13 4.30
N LEU A 114 1.65 -3.24 4.49
CA LEU A 114 1.72 -1.84 4.05
C LEU A 114 3.01 -1.16 4.54
N HIS A 115 3.31 -1.20 5.84
CA HIS A 115 4.53 -0.55 6.36
C HIS A 115 5.81 -1.12 5.74
N ARG A 116 5.85 -2.44 5.52
CA ARG A 116 6.99 -3.08 4.84
C ARG A 116 7.07 -2.67 3.36
N ALA A 117 5.92 -2.56 2.68
CA ALA A 117 5.86 -2.12 1.29
C ALA A 117 6.32 -0.65 1.15
N THR A 118 5.85 0.24 2.03
CA THR A 118 6.27 1.65 2.08
C THR A 118 7.77 1.77 2.36
N TRP A 119 8.29 1.03 3.34
CA TRP A 119 9.73 1.06 3.62
C TRP A 119 10.55 0.54 2.44
N THR A 120 10.12 -0.55 1.81
CA THR A 120 10.77 -1.09 0.59
C THR A 120 10.77 -0.04 -0.53
N GLN A 121 9.64 0.65 -0.74
CA GLN A 121 9.52 1.74 -1.72
C GLN A 121 10.53 2.87 -1.44
N THR A 122 10.60 3.35 -0.19
CA THR A 122 11.55 4.40 0.19
C THR A 122 12.99 3.98 -0.09
N GLU A 123 13.35 2.76 0.30
CA GLU A 123 14.69 2.21 0.12
C GLU A 123 15.09 2.06 -1.35
N LEU A 124 14.14 1.70 -2.21
CA LEU A 124 14.36 1.62 -3.66
C LEU A 124 14.54 3.01 -4.27
N PHE A 125 13.74 4.01 -3.89
CA PHE A 125 13.92 5.39 -4.38
C PHE A 125 15.26 6.00 -3.94
N LEU A 126 15.72 5.71 -2.72
CA LEU A 126 17.03 6.16 -2.24
C LEU A 126 18.19 5.48 -2.98
N THR A 127 18.01 4.23 -3.42
CA THR A 127 19.05 3.46 -4.11
C THR A 127 19.09 3.77 -5.61
N PHE A 128 17.93 3.98 -6.22
CA PHE A 128 17.78 4.17 -7.66
C PHE A 128 17.09 5.52 -7.93
N PRO A 129 17.82 6.65 -7.79
CA PRO A 129 17.26 7.95 -8.10
C PRO A 129 16.92 8.08 -9.60
N PRO A 130 16.05 9.02 -9.98
CA PRO A 130 15.77 9.29 -11.39
C PRO A 130 17.07 9.57 -12.18
N PRO A 131 17.22 9.03 -13.41
CA PRO A 131 16.20 8.36 -14.22
C PRO A 131 16.13 6.82 -14.05
N ALA A 132 16.86 6.22 -13.10
CA ALA A 132 16.99 4.76 -12.99
C ALA A 132 15.68 4.05 -12.61
N LEU A 133 14.87 4.65 -11.74
CA LEU A 133 13.48 4.27 -11.50
C LEU A 133 12.61 5.53 -11.58
N SER A 134 11.49 5.46 -12.31
CA SER A 134 10.55 6.57 -12.42
C SER A 134 9.49 6.56 -11.34
N SER A 135 8.96 5.37 -11.04
CA SER A 135 7.85 5.22 -10.13
C SER A 135 7.88 3.87 -9.43
N ILE A 136 7.28 3.87 -8.24
CA ILE A 136 7.04 2.66 -7.47
C ILE A 136 5.58 2.72 -7.02
N THR A 137 4.77 1.80 -7.50
CA THR A 137 3.34 1.74 -7.21
C THR A 137 3.09 0.72 -6.12
N LEU A 138 2.39 1.13 -5.07
CA LEU A 138 1.89 0.24 -4.03
C LEU A 138 0.47 -0.20 -4.37
N VAL A 139 0.24 -1.50 -4.49
CA VAL A 139 -1.07 -2.07 -4.82
C VAL A 139 -1.60 -2.86 -3.62
N PRO A 140 -2.50 -2.28 -2.82
CA PRO A 140 -3.16 -2.99 -1.74
C PRO A 140 -4.20 -3.95 -2.33
N LEU A 141 -4.20 -5.17 -1.84
CA LEU A 141 -5.17 -6.21 -2.14
C LEU A 141 -5.96 -6.56 -0.90
N ASN A 142 -7.21 -7.00 -1.09
CA ASN A 142 -8.14 -7.24 0.02
C ASN A 142 -8.94 -8.54 -0.11
N SER A 143 -8.69 -9.38 -1.13
CA SER A 143 -9.37 -10.66 -1.30
C SER A 143 -8.76 -11.76 -0.42
N THR A 144 -9.55 -12.77 -0.08
CA THR A 144 -9.11 -13.93 0.72
C THR A 144 -8.07 -14.78 -0.03
N GLU A 145 -8.24 -14.96 -1.34
CA GLU A 145 -7.28 -15.67 -2.20
C GLU A 145 -5.89 -14.99 -2.25
N THR A 146 -5.87 -13.65 -2.19
CA THR A 146 -4.62 -12.88 -2.15
C THR A 146 -4.06 -12.74 -0.74
N GLY A 147 -4.66 -13.39 0.27
CA GLY A 147 -4.20 -13.35 1.65
C GLY A 147 -2.69 -13.61 1.77
N GLY A 148 -2.03 -12.79 2.58
CA GLY A 148 -0.60 -12.91 2.84
C GLY A 148 0.30 -12.60 1.65
N ARG A 149 -0.21 -12.10 0.52
CA ARG A 149 0.60 -11.76 -0.65
C ARG A 149 1.57 -10.63 -0.33
N PHE A 150 2.79 -10.79 -0.83
CA PHE A 150 3.79 -9.73 -0.94
C PHE A 150 4.64 -10.03 -2.18
N ARG A 151 4.40 -9.32 -3.27
CA ARG A 151 5.09 -9.50 -4.55
C ARG A 151 5.71 -8.20 -5.00
N VAL A 152 6.91 -8.29 -5.56
CA VAL A 152 7.62 -7.17 -6.17
C VAL A 152 7.80 -7.48 -7.64
N TRP A 153 7.13 -6.69 -8.47
CA TRP A 153 7.21 -6.73 -9.92
C TRP A 153 8.06 -5.58 -10.43
N LEU A 154 8.88 -5.85 -11.43
CA LEU A 154 9.65 -4.86 -12.15
C LEU A 154 9.12 -4.77 -13.58
N LEU A 155 8.89 -3.56 -14.05
CA LEU A 155 8.48 -3.25 -15.42
C LEU A 155 9.68 -2.56 -16.09
N PRO A 156 10.52 -3.31 -16.84
CA PRO A 156 11.67 -2.76 -17.56
C PRO A 156 11.22 -1.87 -18.73
N ILE A 157 12.13 -1.04 -19.25
CA ILE A 157 11.86 -0.25 -20.46
C ILE A 157 11.94 -1.13 -21.71
N ASP A 158 12.86 -2.10 -21.71
CA ASP A 158 13.21 -2.88 -22.90
C ASP A 158 12.25 -4.05 -23.18
N SER A 159 11.31 -4.33 -22.27
CA SER A 159 10.39 -5.46 -22.36
C SER A 159 8.98 -5.08 -21.91
N ASP A 160 7.97 -5.45 -22.69
CA ASP A 160 6.56 -5.22 -22.33
C ASP A 160 6.08 -6.10 -21.17
N ASP A 161 6.74 -7.23 -20.92
CA ASP A 161 6.33 -8.18 -19.88
C ASP A 161 6.87 -7.79 -18.49
N PRO A 162 6.01 -7.78 -17.45
CA PRO A 162 6.45 -7.54 -16.08
C PRO A 162 7.26 -8.72 -15.54
N LYS A 163 8.42 -8.44 -14.96
CA LYS A 163 9.30 -9.44 -14.33
C LYS A 163 9.01 -9.55 -12.84
N LEU A 164 8.68 -10.76 -12.37
CA LEU A 164 8.57 -11.04 -10.93
C LEU A 164 9.98 -11.08 -10.32
N VAL A 165 10.28 -10.12 -9.44
CA VAL A 165 11.58 -10.03 -8.77
C VAL A 165 11.57 -10.77 -7.43
N TRP A 166 10.43 -10.72 -6.73
CA TRP A 166 10.25 -11.37 -5.43
C TRP A 166 8.80 -11.78 -5.22
N ASP A 167 8.59 -12.99 -4.67
CA ASP A 167 7.30 -13.41 -4.11
C ASP A 167 7.54 -14.06 -2.74
N ARG A 168 6.85 -13.55 -1.72
CA ARG A 168 6.92 -14.08 -0.37
C ARG A 168 6.64 -15.58 -0.29
N LYS A 169 5.73 -16.11 -1.12
CA LYS A 169 5.37 -17.53 -1.08
C LYS A 169 6.50 -18.41 -1.64
N THR A 170 7.16 -17.97 -2.72
CA THR A 170 8.21 -18.75 -3.38
C THR A 170 9.56 -18.61 -2.69
N GLU A 171 9.86 -17.43 -2.16
CA GLU A 171 11.13 -17.12 -1.49
C GLU A 171 11.09 -17.38 0.03
N GLY A 172 9.94 -17.82 0.57
CA GLY A 172 9.80 -18.19 1.98
C GLY A 172 9.83 -17.02 2.97
N GLY A 173 9.68 -15.76 2.52
CA GLY A 173 9.79 -14.61 3.40
C GLY A 173 9.66 -13.24 2.72
N PHE A 174 9.81 -12.19 3.52
CA PHE A 174 9.93 -10.83 2.98
C PHE A 174 11.29 -10.65 2.31
N PRO A 175 11.40 -9.75 1.31
CA PRO A 175 12.67 -9.51 0.64
C PRO A 175 13.72 -9.00 1.61
N GLU A 176 14.90 -9.62 1.59
CA GLU A 176 16.09 -8.98 2.11
C GLU A 176 16.47 -7.85 1.15
N LEU A 177 16.59 -6.61 1.66
CA LEU A 177 16.80 -5.45 0.81
C LEU A 177 18.03 -5.56 -0.08
N LYS A 178 19.11 -6.13 0.44
CA LYS A 178 20.35 -6.30 -0.31
C LYS A 178 20.12 -7.11 -1.58
N VAL A 179 19.53 -8.30 -1.42
CA VAL A 179 19.21 -9.20 -2.54
C VAL A 179 18.19 -8.56 -3.47
N LEU A 180 17.17 -7.88 -2.94
CA LEU A 180 16.16 -7.22 -3.76
C LEU A 180 16.77 -6.11 -4.64
N LYS A 181 17.61 -5.24 -4.06
CA LYS A 181 18.31 -4.16 -4.77
C LYS A 181 19.22 -4.75 -5.85
N GLN A 182 19.95 -5.82 -5.56
CA GLN A 182 20.77 -6.52 -6.55
C GLN A 182 19.94 -7.06 -7.71
N ARG A 183 18.86 -7.80 -7.45
CA ARG A 183 17.99 -8.38 -8.50
C ARG A 183 17.37 -7.29 -9.39
N ILE A 184 16.99 -6.15 -8.82
CA ILE A 184 16.45 -5.01 -9.59
C ILE A 184 17.56 -4.40 -10.44
N ARG A 185 18.73 -4.10 -9.85
CA ARG A 185 19.88 -3.52 -10.55
C ARG A 185 20.30 -4.38 -11.74
N ASP A 186 20.40 -5.69 -11.55
CA ASP A 186 20.85 -6.61 -12.61
C ASP A 186 19.95 -6.55 -13.86
N VAL A 187 18.73 -6.02 -13.73
CA VAL A 187 17.80 -5.79 -14.84
C VAL A 187 17.87 -4.35 -15.36
N ILE A 188 17.86 -3.33 -14.49
CA ILE A 188 17.76 -1.92 -14.92
C ILE A 188 19.11 -1.28 -15.29
N GLN A 189 20.19 -1.69 -14.63
CA GLN A 189 21.53 -1.10 -14.74
C GLN A 189 22.62 -2.15 -14.50
N PRO A 190 22.79 -3.11 -15.42
CA PRO A 190 23.82 -4.14 -15.28
C PRO A 190 25.22 -3.50 -15.22
N GLY A 191 26.02 -3.90 -14.23
CA GLY A 191 27.41 -3.42 -14.06
C GLY A 191 27.59 -2.24 -13.11
N THR A 192 26.53 -1.60 -12.62
CA THR A 192 26.65 -0.55 -11.59
C THR A 192 26.93 -1.16 -10.21
N SER A 193 27.91 -0.63 -9.47
CA SER A 193 28.17 -1.04 -8.09
C SER A 193 27.17 -0.40 -7.12
N LEU A 194 26.55 -1.22 -6.27
CA LEU A 194 25.67 -0.81 -5.16
C LEU A 194 26.44 -0.67 -3.83
N GLY A 195 27.77 -0.59 -3.90
CA GLY A 195 28.64 -0.40 -2.73
C GLY A 195 28.53 -1.56 -1.73
N HIS A 196 28.12 -1.26 -0.50
CA HIS A 196 27.96 -2.26 0.57
C HIS A 196 26.92 -3.35 0.23
N SER A 197 26.00 -3.08 -0.69
CA SER A 197 25.03 -4.08 -1.12
C SER A 197 25.67 -5.16 -2.00
N ASP A 198 26.83 -4.92 -2.61
CA ASP A 198 27.54 -5.91 -3.45
C ASP A 198 28.65 -6.68 -2.74
N ALA A 199 29.05 -6.22 -1.56
CA ALA A 199 30.05 -6.94 -0.77
C ALA A 199 29.51 -8.33 -0.41
N LYS A 200 30.11 -9.39 -0.95
CA LYS A 200 29.91 -10.73 -0.37
C LYS A 200 30.41 -10.70 1.07
N PRO A 201 29.71 -11.36 2.02
CA PRO A 201 30.29 -11.56 3.34
C PRO A 201 31.64 -12.25 3.13
N THR A 202 32.72 -11.58 3.53
CA THR A 202 34.05 -12.17 3.56
C THR A 202 33.97 -13.37 4.50
N ALA A 203 34.25 -14.56 3.97
CA ALA A 203 34.24 -15.82 4.71
C ALA A 203 35.34 -15.85 5.77
#